data_AF-A0A7X7Z8Y1-F1
#
_entry.id   AF-A0A7X7Z8Y1-F1
#
_cell.length_a   1.000
_cell.length_b   1.000
_cell.length_c   1.000
_cell.angle_alpha   90.00
_cell.angle_beta   90.00
_cell.angle_gamma   90.00
#
_symmetry.space_group_name_H-M   'P 1'
#
loop_
_entity.id
_entity.type
_entity.pdbx_description
1 polymer ?
#
loop_
_entity_poly.entity_id
_entity_poly.type
_entity_poly.pdbx_seq_one_letter_code
_entity_poly.pdbx_strand_id
1 'polypeptide(L)'
;MEKQKARKGISSFPRNFWTVIVMEFFERGSYYGVMSILSVYLVLDISQGGLGFSKESVGVIKSVITPLLYLLPILSGALADQFGYKKTLIFS
;
A
#
# COMPACT_ATOMS: atom_id res chain seq x y z
N MET A 1 40.71 -19.58 -12.82
CA MET A 1 39.28 -19.23 -12.96
C MET A 1 38.54 -19.75 -11.74
N GLU A 2 38.37 -18.91 -10.73
CA GLU A 2 37.69 -19.27 -9.49
C GLU A 2 36.18 -19.31 -9.74
N LYS A 3 35.58 -20.50 -9.67
CA LYS A 3 34.14 -20.67 -9.82
C LYS A 3 33.46 -20.00 -8.62
N GLN A 4 32.86 -18.82 -8.82
CA GLN A 4 31.98 -18.22 -7.84
C GLN A 4 30.87 -19.22 -7.49
N LYS A 5 30.93 -19.75 -6.27
CA LYS A 5 29.94 -20.68 -5.72
C LYS A 5 28.62 -19.92 -5.62
N ALA A 6 27.72 -20.14 -6.57
CA ALA A 6 26.38 -19.54 -6.57
C ALA A 6 25.74 -19.79 -5.21
N ARG A 7 25.45 -18.72 -4.46
CA ARG A 7 24.70 -18.81 -3.20
C ARG A 7 23.39 -19.53 -3.53
N LYS A 8 23.16 -20.72 -2.97
CA LYS A 8 21.91 -21.46 -3.11
C LYS A 8 20.97 -21.06 -1.98
N GLY A 9 19.72 -20.77 -2.31
CA GLY A 9 18.67 -20.44 -1.36
C GLY A 9 18.41 -18.95 -1.20
N ILE A 10 17.62 -18.58 -0.20
CA ILE A 10 17.03 -17.25 0.03
C ILE A 10 18.09 -16.12 0.06
N SER A 11 19.34 -16.40 0.45
CA SER A 11 20.44 -15.43 0.42
C SER A 11 21.04 -15.14 -0.97
N SER A 12 20.51 -15.75 -2.03
CA SER A 12 20.98 -15.54 -3.41
C SER A 12 20.40 -14.29 -4.05
N PHE A 13 19.32 -13.73 -3.49
CA PHE A 13 18.65 -12.57 -4.05
C PHE A 13 19.46 -11.28 -3.86
N PRO A 14 19.43 -10.35 -4.83
CA PRO A 14 20.12 -9.07 -4.74
C PRO A 14 19.54 -8.20 -3.62
N ARG A 15 20.33 -7.26 -3.08
CA ARG A 15 19.88 -6.39 -1.98
C ARG A 15 18.58 -5.63 -2.29
N ASN A 16 18.42 -5.19 -3.54
CA ASN A 16 17.21 -4.49 -3.98
C ASN A 16 15.95 -5.35 -3.85
N PHE A 17 16.04 -6.66 -4.06
CA PHE A 17 14.91 -7.57 -3.88
C PHE A 17 14.39 -7.51 -2.44
N TRP A 18 15.30 -7.60 -1.47
CA TRP A 18 14.95 -7.52 -0.05
C TRP A 18 14.37 -6.16 0.34
N THR A 19 14.91 -5.07 -0.21
CA THR A 19 14.35 -3.73 0.02
C THR A 19 12.91 -3.62 -0.46
N VAL A 20 12.61 -4.12 -1.67
CA VAL A 20 11.26 -4.08 -2.24
C VAL A 20 10.29 -4.96 -1.44
N ILE A 21 10.71 -6.18 -1.06
CA ILE A 21 9.86 -7.08 -0.28
C ILE A 21 9.49 -6.49 1.07
N VAL A 22 10.46 -5.91 1.79
CA VAL A 22 10.18 -5.28 3.09
C VAL A 22 9.26 -4.07 2.91
N MET A 23 9.51 -3.24 1.90
CA MET A 23 8.66 -2.08 1.61
C MET A 23 7.21 -2.48 1.27
N GLU A 24 7.02 -3.44 0.37
CA GLU A 24 5.69 -3.99 0.02
C GLU A 24 4.99 -4.57 1.25
N PHE A 25 5.73 -5.29 2.11
CA PHE A 25 5.14 -5.87 3.32
C PHE A 25 4.60 -4.80 4.27
N PHE A 26 5.33 -3.69 4.47
CA PHE A 26 4.87 -2.59 5.31
C PHE A 26 3.71 -1.81 4.67
N GLU A 27 3.74 -1.60 3.35
CA GLU A 27 2.63 -0.98 2.61
C GLU A 27 1.35 -1.79 2.78
N ARG A 28 1.40 -3.08 2.44
CA ARG A 28 0.25 -3.99 2.57
C ARG A 28 -0.20 -4.16 4.01
N GLY A 29 0.74 -4.30 4.94
CA GLY A 29 0.43 -4.42 6.37
C GLY A 29 -0.35 -3.21 6.89
N SER A 30 0.08 -2.00 6.53
CA SER A 30 -0.60 -0.77 6.91
C SER A 30 -1.95 -0.64 6.20
N TYR A 31 -2.02 -0.96 4.91
CA TYR A 31 -3.25 -0.92 4.11
C TYR A 31 -4.34 -1.82 4.71
N TYR A 32 -4.03 -3.10 4.94
CA TYR A 32 -4.99 -4.05 5.52
C TYR A 32 -5.29 -3.73 6.98
N GLY A 33 -4.31 -3.25 7.74
CA GLY A 33 -4.49 -2.80 9.12
C GLY A 33 -5.56 -1.72 9.22
N VAL A 34 -5.41 -0.64 8.45
CA VAL A 34 -6.40 0.45 8.39
C VAL A 34 -7.74 -0.07 7.88
N MET A 35 -7.76 -0.80 6.77
CA MET A 35 -9.01 -1.25 6.14
C MET A 35 -9.84 -2.18 7.04
N SER A 36 -9.19 -2.94 7.93
CA SER A 36 -9.86 -3.84 8.88
C SER A 36 -10.72 -3.09 9.91
N ILE A 37 -10.24 -1.95 10.41
CA ILE A 37 -10.90 -1.18 11.48
C ILE A 37 -11.63 0.06 10.98
N LEU A 38 -11.27 0.59 9.81
CA LEU A 38 -11.73 1.90 9.32
C LEU A 38 -13.26 2.01 9.28
N SER A 39 -13.95 0.97 8.80
CA SER A 39 -15.42 0.95 8.75
C SER A 39 -16.06 1.04 10.13
N VAL A 40 -15.45 0.36 11.10
CA VAL A 40 -15.96 0.30 12.48
C VAL A 40 -15.74 1.66 13.13
N TYR A 41 -14.55 2.23 12.99
CA TYR A 41 -14.21 3.57 13.49
C TYR A 41 -15.11 4.67 12.92
N LEU A 42 -15.45 4.58 11.62
CA LEU A 42 -16.31 5.56 10.97
C LEU A 42 -17.76 5.54 11.51
N VAL A 43 -18.29 4.37 11.82
CA VAL A 43 -19.67 4.20 12.29
C VAL A 43 -19.80 4.35 13.82
N LEU A 44 -18.74 4.03 14.57
CA LEU A 44 -18.74 4.08 16.02
C LEU A 44 -19.07 5.50 16.53
N ASP A 45 -19.85 5.59 17.61
CA ASP A 45 -20.26 6.87 18.18
C ASP A 45 -19.07 7.72 18.65
N ILE A 46 -19.25 9.04 18.59
CA ILE A 46 -18.26 10.02 19.03
C ILE A 46 -17.93 9.86 20.51
N SER A 47 -18.93 9.49 21.33
CA SER A 47 -18.74 9.21 22.77
C SER A 47 -17.84 8.00 23.05
N GLN A 48 -17.70 7.09 22.08
CA GLN A 48 -16.84 5.91 22.15
C GLN A 48 -15.54 6.08 21.37
N GLY A 49 -15.25 7.30 20.89
CA GLY A 49 -14.03 7.64 20.16
C GLY A 49 -14.09 7.35 18.66
N GLY A 50 -15.28 7.17 18.08
CA GLY A 50 -15.47 7.07 16.62
C GLY A 50 -15.92 8.38 15.97
N LEU A 51 -16.32 8.32 14.69
CA LEU A 51 -16.76 9.48 13.90
C LEU A 51 -18.29 9.67 13.84
N GLY A 52 -19.07 8.66 14.27
CA GLY A 52 -20.52 8.73 14.33
C GLY A 52 -21.22 8.86 12.97
N PHE A 53 -20.61 8.40 11.87
CA PHE A 53 -21.23 8.45 10.55
C PHE A 53 -22.33 7.38 10.38
N SER A 54 -23.34 7.71 9.58
CA SER A 54 -24.33 6.72 9.17
C SER A 54 -23.69 5.64 8.29
N LYS A 55 -24.27 4.43 8.33
CA LYS A 55 -23.81 3.32 7.49
C LYS A 55 -23.91 3.65 6.00
N GLU A 56 -24.91 4.44 5.58
CA GLU A 56 -25.03 4.86 4.18
C GLU A 56 -23.88 5.79 3.78
N SER A 57 -23.55 6.79 4.62
CA SER A 57 -22.43 7.70 4.35
C SER A 57 -21.10 6.97 4.24
N VAL A 58 -20.84 6.01 5.14
CA VAL A 58 -19.64 5.17 5.07
C VAL A 58 -19.62 4.31 3.81
N GLY A 59 -20.78 3.80 3.39
CA GLY A 59 -20.93 3.10 2.11
C GLY A 59 -20.55 3.96 0.91
N VAL A 60 -20.99 5.22 0.88
CA VAL A 60 -20.66 6.19 -0.17
C VAL A 60 -19.16 6.53 -0.16
N ILE A 61 -18.58 6.79 1.01
CA ILE A 61 -17.15 7.10 1.13
C ILE A 61 -16.31 5.93 0.57
N LYS A 62 -16.64 4.70 0.97
CA LYS A 62 -15.94 3.51 0.52
C LYS A 62 -16.13 3.23 -0.97
N SER A 63 -17.32 3.46 -1.51
CA SER A 63 -17.61 3.23 -2.93
C SER A 63 -16.88 4.22 -3.84
N VAL A 64 -16.56 5.41 -3.34
CA VAL A 64 -15.74 6.40 -4.07
C VAL A 64 -14.25 6.14 -3.90
N ILE A 65 -13.78 5.86 -2.67
CA ILE A 65 -12.35 5.66 -2.41
C ILE A 65 -11.80 4.40 -3.09
N THR A 66 -12.56 3.29 -3.07
CA THR A 66 -12.10 2.02 -3.64
C THR A 66 -11.70 2.12 -5.12
N PRO A 67 -12.54 2.63 -6.04
CA PRO A 67 -12.16 2.76 -7.45
C PRO A 67 -11.04 3.77 -7.66
N LEU A 68 -10.99 4.85 -6.88
CA LEU A 68 -9.86 5.80 -6.94
C LEU A 68 -8.55 5.11 -6.61
N LEU A 69 -8.54 4.22 -5.60
CA LEU A 69 -7.35 3.45 -5.20
C LEU A 69 -6.83 2.54 -6.32
N TYR A 70 -7.70 2.07 -7.22
CA TYR A 70 -7.30 1.28 -8.39
C TYR A 70 -6.94 2.14 -9.61
N LEU A 71 -7.52 3.35 -9.73
CA LEU A 71 -7.26 4.26 -10.85
C LEU A 71 -5.95 5.04 -10.67
N LEU A 72 -5.66 5.49 -9.45
CA LEU A 72 -4.47 6.26 -9.09
C LEU A 72 -3.15 5.59 -9.51
N PRO A 73 -2.95 4.27 -9.29
CA PRO A 73 -1.75 3.55 -9.72
C PRO A 73 -1.48 3.66 -11.22
N ILE A 74 -2.53 3.66 -12.06
CA ILE A 74 -2.41 3.79 -13.52
C ILE A 74 -1.85 5.17 -13.88
N LEU A 75 -2.39 6.21 -13.26
CA LEU A 75 -1.93 7.58 -13.46
C LEU A 75 -0.50 7.78 -12.93
N SER A 76 -0.20 7.30 -11.72
CA SER A 76 1.13 7.40 -11.14
C SER A 76 2.17 6.58 -11.91
N GLY A 77 1.77 5.46 -12.53
CA GLY A 77 2.64 4.67 -13.39
C GLY A 77 3.03 5.42 -14.66
N ALA A 78 2.06 6.04 -15.33
CA ALA A 78 2.33 6.90 -16.48
C ALA A 78 3.24 8.10 -16.13
N LEU A 79 3.09 8.67 -14.93
CA LEU A 79 4.00 9.69 -14.42
C LEU A 79 5.38 9.14 -14.08
N ALA A 80 5.48 7.92 -13.53
CA ALA A 80 6.75 7.28 -13.23
C ALA A 80 7.60 7.02 -14.48
N ASP A 81 6.96 6.76 -15.63
CA ASP A 81 7.65 6.60 -16.90
C ASP A 81 8.33 7.90 -17.37
N GLN A 82 7.77 9.07 -17.02
CA GLN A 82 8.31 10.38 -17.39
C GLN A 82 9.31 10.93 -16.36
N PHE A 83 9.01 10.79 -15.06
CA PHE A 83 9.78 11.39 -13.95
C PHE A 83 10.79 10.43 -13.31
N GLY A 84 10.71 9.15 -13.63
CA GLY A 84 11.56 8.09 -13.12
C GLY A 84 11.02 7.43 -11.85
N TYR A 85 10.97 6.09 -11.86
CA TYR A 85 10.39 5.26 -10.80
C TYR A 85 10.86 5.57 -9.38
N LYS A 86 12.15 5.90 -9.18
CA LYS A 86 12.69 6.18 -7.83
C LYS A 86 12.08 7.41 -7.18
N LYS A 87 11.80 8.47 -7.97
CA LYS A 87 11.22 9.71 -7.46
C LYS A 87 9.75 9.52 -7.16
N THR A 88 9.05 8.80 -8.03
CA THR A 88 7.63 8.49 -7.84
C THR A 88 7.43 7.66 -6.58
N LEU A 89 8.22 6.60 -6.36
CA LEU A 89 8.12 5.74 -5.16
C LEU A 89 8.39 6.45 -3.83
N ILE A 90 9.13 7.57 -3.83
CA ILE A 90 9.37 8.35 -2.61
C ILE A 90 8.22 9.31 -2.34
N PHE A 91 7.53 9.76 -3.40
CA PHE A 91 6.45 10.73 -3.30
C PHE A 91 5.10 10.08 -3.02
N SER A 92 4.85 8.89 -3.60
CA SER A 92 3.66 8.07 -3.39
C SER A 92 3.67 7.41 -2.03
#